data_AF-A0A2P6Q8D3-F1
#
_entry.id   AF-A0A2P6Q8D3-F1
#
_cell.length_a   1.000
_cell.length_b   1.000
_cell.length_c   1.000
_cell.angle_alpha   90.00
_cell.angle_beta   90.00
_cell.angle_gamma   90.00
#
_symmetry.space_group_name_H-M   'P 1'
#
loop_
_entity.id
_entity.type
_entity.pdbx_description
1 polymer ?
#
loop_
_entity_poly.entity_id
_entity_poly.type
_entity_poly.pdbx_seq_one_letter_code
_entity_poly.pdbx_strand_id
1 'polypeptide(L)'
;MQIHWNMYATYKNPEYFQDPEKVDPSRFHGQGPAPYSYVPFGGGPRMCPEKEYARFKILVFMHNVVTRFKWEMVFPDEKMIMDPILVPTKGLPAYSPFSSSIIILMIHHRPKGMHACWPL
;
A
#
# COMPACT_ATOMS: atom_id res chain seq x y z
N MET A 1 6.93 -7.08 30.72
CA MET A 1 7.59 -7.50 29.47
C MET A 1 6.58 -7.31 28.34
N GLN A 2 6.89 -6.48 27.34
CA GLN A 2 6.03 -6.25 26.17
C GLN A 2 6.65 -6.96 24.96
N ILE A 3 5.81 -7.68 24.20
CA ILE A 3 6.21 -8.36 22.96
C ILE A 3 5.65 -7.56 21.81
N HIS A 4 6.54 -7.09 20.93
CA HIS A 4 6.17 -6.37 19.72
C HIS A 4 6.44 -7.26 18.51
N TRP A 5 5.41 -7.47 17.69
CA TRP A 5 5.58 -8.19 16.44
C TRP A 5 5.94 -7.22 15.32
N ASN A 6 7.11 -7.42 14.71
CA ASN A 6 7.58 -6.63 13.58
C ASN A 6 7.29 -7.35 12.26
N MET A 7 6.15 -7.01 11.66
CA MET A 7 5.74 -7.57 10.36
C MET A 7 6.72 -7.20 9.24
N TYR A 8 7.26 -5.97 9.26
CA TYR A 8 8.18 -5.49 8.23
C TYR A 8 9.48 -6.29 8.19
N ALA A 9 10.03 -6.64 9.36
CA ALA A 9 11.21 -7.51 9.44
C ALA A 9 10.94 -8.91 8.87
N THR A 10 9.72 -9.43 9.06
CA THR A 10 9.35 -10.77 8.57
C THR A 10 9.23 -10.80 7.05
N TYR A 11 8.63 -9.76 6.45
CA TYR A 11 8.46 -9.67 4.98
C TYR A 11 9.80 -9.51 4.24
N LYS A 12 10.82 -9.01 4.93
CA LYS A 12 12.18 -8.84 4.40
C LYS A 12 13.15 -9.97 4.75
N ASN A 13 12.69 -11.00 5.45
CA ASN A 13 13.56 -12.11 5.83
C ASN A 13 13.72 -13.08 4.64
N PRO A 14 14.95 -13.28 4.11
CA PRO A 14 15.21 -14.18 2.99
C PRO A 14 14.93 -15.66 3.29
N GLU A 15 14.86 -16.05 4.57
CA GLU A 15 14.45 -17.39 4.99
C GLU A 15 13.00 -17.71 4.59
N TYR A 16 12.12 -16.69 4.59
CA TYR A 16 10.71 -16.85 4.22
C TYR A 16 10.40 -16.35 2.81
N PHE A 17 11.16 -15.36 2.31
CA PHE A 17 10.94 -14.74 1.00
C PHE A 17 12.25 -14.61 0.25
N GLN A 18 12.50 -15.52 -0.70
CA GLN A 18 13.64 -15.39 -1.62
C GLN A 18 13.54 -14.06 -2.39
N ASP A 19 14.66 -13.34 -2.47
CA ASP A 19 14.78 -12.00 -3.06
C ASP A 19 13.68 -11.04 -2.56
N PRO A 20 13.68 -10.69 -1.26
CA PRO A 20 12.55 -10.00 -0.62
C PRO A 20 12.31 -8.58 -1.17
N GLU A 21 13.33 -7.94 -1.75
CA GLU A 21 13.20 -6.62 -2.38
C GLU A 21 12.59 -6.69 -3.79
N LYS A 22 12.48 -7.89 -4.38
CA LYS A 22 11.88 -8.07 -5.71
C LYS A 22 10.36 -8.19 -5.61
N VAL A 23 9.66 -7.28 -6.29
CA VAL A 23 8.21 -7.35 -6.48
C VAL A 23 7.87 -8.50 -7.43
N ASP A 24 7.60 -9.67 -6.86
CA ASP A 24 7.25 -10.88 -7.60
C ASP A 24 5.89 -11.41 -7.10
N PRO A 25 4.79 -11.22 -7.84
CA PRO A 25 3.48 -11.73 -7.45
C PRO A 25 3.39 -13.26 -7.42
N SER A 26 4.23 -13.96 -8.20
CA SER A 26 4.14 -15.41 -8.36
C SER A 26 4.47 -16.19 -7.09
N ARG A 27 5.19 -15.57 -6.13
CA ARG A 27 5.51 -16.15 -4.82
C ARG A 27 4.28 -16.47 -3.95
N PHE A 28 3.11 -15.94 -4.30
CA PHE A 28 1.85 -16.19 -3.61
C PHE A 28 0.99 -17.26 -4.29
N HIS A 29 1.46 -17.89 -5.37
CA HIS A 29 0.77 -19.01 -6.00
C HIS A 29 0.92 -20.32 -5.20
N GLY A 30 0.04 -21.29 -5.46
CA GLY A 30 0.08 -22.60 -4.82
C GLY A 30 -0.25 -22.53 -3.33
N GLN A 31 0.63 -23.09 -2.49
CA GLN A 31 0.45 -23.10 -1.04
C GLN A 31 0.74 -21.75 -0.38
N GLY A 32 1.38 -20.83 -1.11
CA GLY A 32 1.75 -19.50 -0.61
C GLY A 32 2.89 -19.52 0.42
N PRO A 33 3.14 -18.38 1.09
CA PRO A 33 4.19 -18.25 2.10
C PRO A 33 3.93 -19.13 3.34
N ALA A 34 5.00 -19.41 4.09
CA ALA A 34 4.91 -20.10 5.38
C ALA A 34 3.85 -19.45 6.31
N PRO A 35 3.13 -20.22 7.14
CA PRO A 35 2.15 -19.68 8.06
C PRO A 35 2.74 -18.56 8.92
N TYR A 36 2.01 -17.45 9.06
CA TYR A 36 2.40 -16.25 9.81
C TYR A 36 3.63 -15.49 9.29
N SER A 37 4.26 -15.90 8.18
CA SER A 37 5.33 -15.10 7.55
C SER A 37 4.79 -13.93 6.72
N TYR A 38 3.54 -14.02 6.28
CA TYR A 38 2.82 -12.96 5.54
C TYR A 38 1.45 -12.68 6.15
N VAL A 39 1.28 -11.57 6.87
CA VAL A 39 0.06 -11.24 7.64
C VAL A 39 -0.33 -9.76 7.52
N PRO A 40 -0.59 -9.25 6.30
CA PRO A 40 -0.89 -7.83 6.08
C PRO A 40 -2.15 -7.33 6.82
N PHE A 41 -3.02 -8.26 7.24
CA PHE A 41 -4.24 -7.99 8.00
C PHE A 41 -4.21 -8.59 9.42
N GLY A 42 -3.03 -8.97 9.92
CA GLY A 42 -2.87 -9.70 11.18
C GLY A 42 -3.28 -11.18 11.08
N GLY A 43 -3.39 -11.84 12.24
CA GLY A 43 -3.69 -13.27 12.35
C GLY A 43 -4.44 -13.63 13.63
N GLY A 44 -5.03 -14.83 13.65
CA GLY A 44 -5.77 -15.34 14.81
C GLY A 44 -7.05 -14.54 15.16
N PRO A 45 -7.51 -14.59 16.42
CA PRO A 45 -8.75 -13.92 16.86
C PRO A 45 -8.73 -12.38 16.76
N ARG A 46 -7.55 -11.79 16.54
CA ARG A 46 -7.34 -10.33 16.43
C ARG A 46 -7.03 -9.90 14.99
N MET A 47 -7.30 -10.76 14.02
CA MET A 47 -7.22 -10.44 12.59
C MET A 47 -8.17 -9.28 12.25
N CYS A 48 -7.79 -8.46 11.28
CA CYS A 48 -8.61 -7.35 10.81
C CYS A 48 -10.01 -7.86 10.38
N PRO A 49 -11.09 -7.31 10.96
CA PRO A 49 -12.45 -7.76 10.63
C PRO A 49 -12.83 -7.46 9.18
N GLU A 50 -12.25 -6.39 8.60
CA GLU A 50 -12.56 -5.94 7.25
C GLU A 50 -11.60 -6.49 6.18
N LYS A 51 -10.83 -7.54 6.48
CA LYS A 51 -9.81 -8.06 5.54
C LYS A 51 -10.37 -8.36 4.14
N GLU A 52 -11.56 -8.97 4.05
CA GLU A 52 -12.13 -9.36 2.76
C GLU A 52 -12.69 -8.15 2.02
N TYR A 53 -13.24 -7.18 2.75
CA TYR A 53 -13.68 -5.92 2.18
C TYR A 53 -12.51 -5.09 1.64
N ALA A 54 -11.40 -5.01 2.39
CA ALA A 54 -10.18 -4.35 1.95
C ALA A 54 -9.61 -5.00 0.68
N ARG A 55 -9.56 -6.34 0.63
CA ARG A 55 -9.13 -7.09 -0.57
C ARG A 55 -10.02 -6.80 -1.76
N PHE A 56 -11.34 -6.80 -1.59
CA PHE A 56 -12.28 -6.44 -2.65
C PHE A 56 -12.03 -5.02 -3.18
N LYS A 57 -11.90 -4.03 -2.30
CA LYS A 57 -11.63 -2.64 -2.69
C LYS A 57 -10.31 -2.51 -3.46
N ILE A 58 -9.26 -3.19 -3.01
CA ILE A 58 -7.95 -3.20 -3.68
C ILE A 58 -8.08 -3.82 -5.08
N LEU A 59 -8.77 -4.95 -5.21
CA LEU A 59 -8.94 -5.62 -6.51
C LEU A 59 -9.72 -4.75 -7.51
N VAL A 60 -10.84 -4.15 -7.09
CA VAL A 60 -11.63 -3.25 -7.94
C VAL A 60 -10.83 -2.02 -8.33
N PHE A 61 -10.11 -1.42 -7.38
CA PHE A 61 -9.22 -0.29 -7.65
C PHE A 61 -8.16 -0.66 -8.69
N MET A 62 -7.40 -1.73 -8.43
CA MET A 62 -6.33 -2.21 -9.32
C MET A 62 -6.85 -2.54 -10.71
N HIS A 63 -8.02 -3.18 -10.84
CA HIS A 63 -8.62 -3.47 -12.14
C HIS A 63 -8.88 -2.18 -12.94
N ASN A 64 -9.52 -1.18 -12.33
CA ASN A 64 -9.81 0.08 -13.02
C ASN A 64 -8.54 0.84 -13.38
N VAL A 65 -7.58 0.83 -12.47
CA VAL A 65 -6.28 1.48 -12.60
C VAL A 65 -5.55 0.83 -13.80
N VAL A 66 -5.31 -0.48 -13.80
CA VAL A 66 -4.56 -1.17 -14.87
C VAL A 66 -5.27 -1.19 -16.23
N THR A 67 -6.60 -1.27 -16.27
CA THR A 67 -7.34 -1.41 -17.55
C THR A 67 -7.64 -0.08 -18.24
N ARG A 68 -7.71 1.03 -17.50
CA ARG A 68 -8.18 2.32 -18.03
C ARG A 68 -7.10 3.37 -18.13
N PHE A 69 -5.99 3.20 -17.41
CA PHE A 69 -4.93 4.21 -17.34
C PHE A 69 -3.58 3.60 -17.69
N LYS A 70 -2.75 4.39 -18.37
CA LYS A 70 -1.31 4.22 -18.39
C LYS A 70 -0.74 5.27 -17.47
N TRP A 71 0.18 4.91 -16.58
CA TRP A 71 0.81 5.86 -15.67
C TRP A 71 2.32 5.79 -15.73
N GLU A 72 2.92 6.93 -15.43
CA GLU A 72 4.34 7.02 -15.12
C GLU A 72 4.49 7.79 -13.80
N MET A 73 5.51 7.40 -13.02
CA MET A 73 5.86 8.11 -11.81
C MET A 73 6.52 9.43 -12.19
N VAL A 74 6.07 10.53 -11.59
CA VAL A 74 6.73 11.84 -11.77
C VAL A 74 8.10 11.85 -11.06
N PHE A 75 8.23 11.10 -9.96
CA PHE A 75 9.47 10.96 -9.20
C PHE A 75 9.83 9.48 -9.03
N PRO A 76 10.66 8.89 -9.93
CA PRO A 76 11.01 7.47 -9.88
C PRO A 76 11.72 7.03 -8.58
N ASP A 77 12.54 7.92 -8.01
CA ASP A 77 13.35 7.66 -6.81
C ASP A 77 12.72 8.24 -5.54
N GLU A 78 11.40 8.42 -5.53
CA GLU A 78 10.69 8.93 -4.36
C GLU A 78 10.82 7.96 -3.17
N LYS A 79 11.28 8.49 -2.04
CA LYS A 79 11.46 7.69 -0.83
C LYS A 79 10.12 7.46 -0.14
N MET A 80 10.01 6.28 0.48
CA MET A 80 8.93 5.94 1.41
C MET A 80 9.42 6.17 2.85
N ILE A 81 8.59 6.79 3.68
CA ILE A 81 8.84 6.99 5.11
C ILE A 81 7.76 6.29 5.94
N MET A 82 8.10 5.86 7.15
CA MET A 82 7.16 5.22 8.07
C MET A 82 6.77 6.21 9.16
N ASP A 83 5.54 6.71 9.10
CA ASP A 83 4.98 7.62 10.12
C ASP A 83 3.43 7.67 10.05
N PRO A 84 2.67 6.96 10.90
CA PRO A 84 2.96 5.66 11.53
C PRO A 84 2.80 4.49 10.53
N ILE A 85 2.38 4.78 9.30
CA ILE A 85 2.26 3.85 8.18
C ILE A 85 3.26 4.25 7.09
N LEU A 86 3.53 3.34 6.15
CA LEU A 86 4.42 3.62 5.03
C LEU A 86 3.74 4.61 4.07
N VAL A 87 4.32 5.80 3.91
CA VAL A 87 3.83 6.86 3.03
C VAL A 87 4.93 7.38 2.10
N PRO A 88 4.59 7.77 0.87
CA PRO A 88 5.52 8.39 -0.06
C PRO A 88 5.80 9.85 0.35
N THR A 89 7.07 10.26 0.32
CA THR A 89 7.53 11.57 0.83
C THR A 89 6.97 12.80 0.09
N LYS A 90 6.55 12.64 -1.16
CA LYS A 90 5.99 13.66 -2.05
C LYS A 90 4.56 13.31 -2.52
N GLY A 91 3.94 12.28 -1.93
CA GLY A 91 2.56 11.90 -2.23
C GLY A 91 2.36 10.98 -3.44
N LEU A 92 3.44 10.45 -4.06
CA LEU A 92 3.40 9.57 -5.23
C LEU A 92 2.56 10.11 -6.41
N PRO A 93 2.84 11.32 -6.92
CA PRO A 93 2.14 11.84 -8.09
C PRO A 93 2.41 10.97 -9.32
N ALA A 94 1.32 10.57 -9.99
CA ALA A 94 1.34 9.83 -11.25
C ALA A 94 0.52 10.58 -12.31
N TYR A 95 0.93 10.51 -13.58
CA TYR A 95 0.23 11.15 -14.70
C TYR A 95 -0.02 10.16 -15.84
N SER A 96 -1.04 10.44 -16.67
CA SER A 96 -1.35 9.65 -17.87
C SER A 96 -0.89 10.37 -19.13
N PRO A 97 -0.03 9.77 -19.98
CA PRO A 97 0.53 10.45 -21.16
C PRO A 97 -0.47 10.66 -22.30
N PHE A 98 -1.68 10.07 -22.24
CA PHE A 98 -2.69 10.13 -23.32
C PHE A 98 -3.91 11.02 -23.02
N SER A 99 -3.96 11.64 -21.84
CA SER A 99 -5.00 12.60 -21.47
C SER A 99 -4.35 13.97 -21.34
N SER A 100 -4.77 14.95 -22.15
CA SER A 100 -4.36 16.36 -22.02
C SER A 100 -4.76 16.98 -20.65
N SER A 101 -5.50 16.23 -19.83
CA SER A 101 -5.74 16.53 -18.43
C SER A 101 -4.80 15.68 -17.57
N ILE A 102 -3.83 16.33 -16.92
CA ILE A 102 -3.05 15.74 -15.83
C ILE A 102 -4.06 15.38 -14.71
N ILE A 103 -4.42 14.10 -14.60
CA ILE A 103 -5.12 13.63 -13.40
C ILE A 103 -4.04 13.50 -12.33
N ILE A 104 -3.74 14.60 -11.62
CA ILE A 104 -2.97 14.49 -10.40
C ILE A 104 -3.89 13.78 -9.42
N LEU A 105 -3.64 12.50 -9.16
CA LEU A 105 -4.27 11.79 -8.05
C LEU A 105 -3.68 12.38 -6.76
N MET A 106 -4.08 13.60 -6.40
CA MET A 106 -3.73 14.20 -5.13
C MET A 106 -4.48 13.44 -4.05
N ILE A 107 -3.80 12.46 -3.44
CA ILE A 107 -4.19 11.97 -2.12
C ILE A 107 -4.04 13.18 -1.21
N HIS A 108 -5.16 13.85 -0.94
CA HIS A 108 -5.20 15.15 -0.30
C HIS A 108 -4.48 15.07 1.06
N HIS A 109 -3.37 15.81 1.15
CA HIS A 109 -2.60 15.97 2.37
C HIS A 109 -3.48 16.69 3.39
N ARG A 110 -3.89 16.02 4.47
CA ARG A 110 -4.59 16.68 5.60
C ARG A 110 -3.61 17.65 6.27
N PRO A 111 -3.84 18.98 6.27
CA PRO A 111 -3.03 19.87 7.10
C PRO A 111 -3.47 19.67 8.55
N LYS A 112 -2.52 19.45 9.46
CA LYS A 112 -2.77 19.51 10.90
C LYS A 112 -3.16 20.95 11.25
N GLY A 113 -4.36 21.16 11.81
CA GLY A 113 -4.67 22.35 12.60
C GLY A 113 -5.59 23.42 12.02
N MET A 114 -6.69 23.08 11.32
CA MET A 114 -7.73 24.07 11.00
C MET A 114 -9.08 23.67 11.58
N HIS A 115 -9.58 24.48 12.54
CA HIS A 115 -10.95 24.42 13.04
C HIS A 115 -11.90 24.74 11.89
N ALA A 116 -12.78 23.79 11.54
CA ALA A 116 -13.79 23.99 10.52
C ALA A 116 -14.90 24.89 11.08
N CYS A 117 -14.88 26.17 10.71
CA CYS A 117 -16.06 27.03 10.71
C CYS A 117 -16.64 26.94 9.31
N TRP A 118 -17.76 26.25 9.14
CA TRP A 118 -18.57 26.32 7.92
C TRP A 118 -19.80 27.17 8.25
N PRO A 119 -20.09 28.27 7.53
CA PRO A 119 -21.44 28.79 7.49
C PRO A 119 -22.29 27.89 6.58
N LEU A 120 -23.58 27.80 6.95
CA LEU A 120 -24.65 27.13 6.22
C LEU A 120 -24.75 27.58 4.75
#